data_AF-X1JE23-F1
#
_entry.id   AF-X1JE23-F1
#
_cell.length_a   1.000
_cell.length_b   1.000
_cell.length_c   1.000
_cell.angle_alpha   90.00
_cell.angle_beta   90.00
_cell.angle_gamma   90.00
#
_symmetry.space_group_name_H-M   'P 1'
#
loop_
_entity.id
_entity.type
_entity.pdbx_description
1 polymer ?
#
loop_
_entity_poly.entity_id
_entity_poly.type
_entity_poly.pdbx_seq_one_letter_code
_entity_poly.pdbx_strand_id
1 'polypeptide(L)' 'MEKHKIKVSIIIPVKNITNYLRETIEYCKEIDYSDFEIIILPDEKVKKEFGKVKFIP' A
#
# COMPACT_ATOMS: atom_id res chain seq x y z
N MET A 1 -13.10 22.55 -8.21
CA MET A 1 -12.57 21.62 -7.19
C MET A 1 -11.38 20.92 -7.79
N GLU A 2 -10.16 21.36 -7.46
CA GLU A 2 -8.96 20.64 -7.87
C GLU A 2 -8.94 19.29 -7.16
N LYS A 3 -8.92 18.19 -7.91
CA LYS A 3 -8.66 16.86 -7.35
C LYS A 3 -7.23 16.88 -6.83
N HIS A 4 -7.04 16.62 -5.52
CA HIS A 4 -5.72 16.35 -4.95
C HIS A 4 -5.05 15.25 -5.80
N LYS A 5 -4.03 15.65 -6.56
CA LYS A 5 -3.34 14.74 -7.49
C LYS A 5 -2.23 14.07 -6.70
N ILE A 6 -2.45 12.80 -6.36
CA ILE A 6 -1.43 11.92 -5.78
C ILE A 6 -0.21 11.97 -6.70
N LYS A 7 0.95 12.32 -6.14
CA LYS A 7 2.18 12.50 -6.93
C LYS A 7 3.04 11.25 -6.98
N VAL A 8 2.90 10.37 -5.98
CA VAL A 8 3.72 9.18 -5.81
C VAL A 8 2.81 7.98 -5.50
N SER A 9 3.06 6.85 -6.14
CA SER A 9 2.42 5.58 -5.82
C SER A 9 3.48 4.56 -5.43
N ILE A 10 3.36 3.99 -4.24
CA ILE A 10 4.21 2.91 -3.74
C ILE A 10 3.50 1.59 -4.06
N ILE A 11 4.09 0.78 -4.93
CA ILE A 11 3.51 -0.50 -5.37
C ILE A 11 4.33 -1.63 -4.76
N ILE A 12 3.66 -2.49 -3.98
CA ILE A 12 4.29 -3.59 -3.25
C ILE A 12 3.70 -4.92 -3.75
N PRO A 13 4.36 -5.60 -4.70
CA PRO A 13 3.98 -6.95 -5.10
C PRO A 13 4.33 -7.95 -4.00
N VAL A 14 3.40 -8.87 -3.70
CA VAL A 14 3.60 -9.89 -2.67
C VAL A 14 3.01 -11.22 -3.08
N LYS A 15 3.80 -12.29 -2.96
CA LYS A 15 3.27 -13.65 -3.16
C LYS A 15 2.34 -14.08 -2.03
N ASN A 16 2.73 -13.77 -0.79
CA ASN A 16 2.01 -14.16 0.42
C ASN A 16 1.91 -12.97 1.37
N ILE A 17 0.78 -12.85 2.06
CA ILE A 17 0.59 -11.88 3.13
C ILE A 17 1.33 -12.37 4.38
N THR A 18 2.41 -11.68 4.75
CA THR A 18 3.24 -12.00 5.91
C THR A 18 3.29 -10.84 6.91
N ASN A 19 3.91 -11.05 8.06
CA ASN A 19 4.15 -9.98 9.03
C ASN A 19 5.09 -8.91 8.46
N TYR A 20 6.00 -9.27 7.54
CA TYR A 20 6.88 -8.29 6.87
C TYR A 20 6.11 -7.30 6.02
N LEU A 21 4.98 -7.70 5.42
CA LEU A 21 4.14 -6.77 4.68
C LEU A 21 3.54 -5.70 5.62
N ARG A 22 3.14 -6.08 6.83
CA ARG A 22 2.62 -5.14 7.83
C ARG A 22 3.70 -4.14 8.24
N GLU A 23 4.88 -4.65 8.55
CA GLU A 23 6.04 -3.83 8.91
C GLU A 23 6.43 -2.88 7.77
N THR A 24 6.46 -3.38 6.53
CA THR A 24 6.71 -2.57 5.33
C THR A 24 5.69 -1.45 5.19
N ILE A 25 4.39 -1.74 5.39
CA ILE A 25 3.32 -0.73 5.32
C ILE A 25 3.50 0.33 6.41
N GLU A 26 3.88 -0.05 7.63
CA GLU A 26 4.15 0.94 8.69
C GLU A 26 5.35 1.82 8.33
N TYR A 27 6.46 1.24 7.86
CA TYR A 27 7.60 2.03 7.40
C TYR A 27 7.25 2.96 6.24
N CYS A 28 6.43 2.50 5.28
CA CYS A 28 6.00 3.35 4.18
C CYS A 28 5.18 4.56 4.65
N LYS A 29 4.40 4.44 5.73
CA LYS A 29 3.62 5.57 6.29
C LYS A 29 4.50 6.63 6.96
N GLU A 30 5.71 6.27 7.38
CA GLU A 30 6.66 7.20 8.00
C GLU A 30 7.50 7.97 6.98
N ILE A 31 7.35 7.69 5.67
CA ILE A 31 8.08 8.39 4.63
C ILE A 31 7.58 9.84 4.50
N ASP A 32 8.51 10.78 4.47
CA ASP A 32 8.26 12.22 4.30
C ASP A 32 7.97 12.61 2.83
N TYR A 33 6.95 11.98 2.24
CA TYR A 33 6.39 12.38 0.96
C TYR A 33 5.05 13.11 1.16
N SER A 34 4.86 14.22 0.46
CA SER A 34 3.74 15.12 0.70
C SER A 34 2.35 14.54 0.37
N ASP A 35 2.26 13.62 -0.60
CA ASP A 35 0.99 12.97 -1.01
C ASP A 35 1.29 11.68 -1.81
N PHE A 36 1.07 10.52 -1.18
CA PHE A 36 1.30 9.22 -1.80
C PHE A 36 0.22 8.19 -1.45
N GLU A 37 0.06 7.20 -2.32
CA GLU A 37 -0.74 6.00 -2.04
C GLU A 37 0.13 4.75 -1.94
N ILE A 38 -0.36 3.75 -1.22
CA ILE A 38 0.24 2.42 -1.15
C ILE A 38 -0.74 1.44 -1.80
N ILE A 39 -0.25 0.70 -2.79
CA ILE A 39 -0.99 -0.33 -3.52
C ILE A 39 -0.26 -1.66 -3.29
N ILE A 40 -0.96 -2.62 -2.71
CA ILE A 40 -0.50 -3.98 -2.52
C ILE A 40 -1.04 -4.83 -3.67
N LEU A 41 -0.13 -5.53 -4.36
CA LEU A 41 -0.45 -6.44 -5.47
C LEU A 41 -0.19 -7.89 -5.03
N PRO A 42 -1.15 -8.54 -4.36
CA PRO A 42 -1.00 -9.92 -3.94
C PRO A 42 -1.32 -10.89 -5.08
N ASP A 43 -0.55 -11.98 -5.19
CA ASP A 43 -0.82 -13.03 -6.19
C ASP A 43 -2.20 -13.71 -5.98
N GLU A 44 -2.68 -13.75 -4.74
CA GLU A 44 -3.98 -14.30 -4.36
C GLU A 44 -4.89 -13.26 -3.72
N LYS A 45 -6.20 -13.47 -3.86
CA LYS A 45 -7.20 -12.62 -3.23
C LYS A 45 -7.06 -12.65 -1.70
N VAL A 46 -6.91 -11.46 -1.11
CA VAL A 46 -6.71 -11.34 0.33
C VAL A 46 -8.05 -11.48 1.05
N LYS A 47 -8.08 -12.35 2.07
CA LYS A 47 -9.29 -12.58 2.90
C LYS A 47 -9.61 -11.39 3.82
N LYS A 48 -8.58 -10.66 4.25
CA LYS A 48 -8.70 -9.52 5.17
C LYS A 48 -7.67 -8.45 4.82
N GLU A 49 -8.16 -7.34 4.30
CA GLU A 49 -7.37 -6.14 4.06
C GLU A 49 -7.04 -5.43 5.39
N PHE A 50 -5.93 -4.70 5.40
CA PHE A 50 -5.46 -3.97 6.58
C PHE A 50 -4.61 -2.77 6.18
N GLY A 51 -4.56 -1.78 7.08
CA GLY A 51 -3.93 -0.50 6.79
C GLY A 51 -4.77 0.35 5.83
N LYS A 52 -4.48 1.66 5.77
CA LYS A 52 -5.09 2.57 4.80
C LYS A 52 -4.38 2.44 3.44
N VAL A 53 -4.44 1.25 2.85
CA VAL A 53 -3.78 0.89 1.59
C VAL A 53 -4.78 0.20 0.66
N LYS A 54 -4.48 0.13 -0.64
CA LYS A 54 -5.33 -0.54 -1.62
C LYS A 54 -4.80 -1.94 -1.91
N PHE A 55 -5.65 -2.95 -1.90
CA PHE A 55 -5.30 -4.30 -2.37
C PHE A 55 -5.90 -4.53 -3.75
N ILE A 56 -5.05 -4.90 -4.72
CA ILE A 56 -5.47 -5.18 -6.09
C ILE A 56 -4.84 -6.52 -6.51
N PRO A 57 -5.58 -7.63 -6.46
CA PRO A 57 -5.13 -8.93 -6.97
C PRO A 57 -5.20 -9.01 -8.50
#